data_AF-A0A832ZUS1-F1
#
_entry.id   AF-A0A832ZUS1-F1
#
_cell.length_a   1.000
_cell.length_b   1.000
_cell.length_c   1.000
_cell.angle_alpha   90.00
_cell.angle_beta   90.00
_cell.angle_gamma   90.00
#
_symmetry.space_group_name_H-M   'P 1'
#
loop_
_entity.id
_entity.type
_entity.pdbx_description
1 polymer ?
#
loop_
_entity_poly.entity_id
_entity_poly.type
_entity_poly.pdbx_seq_one_letter_code
_entity_poly.pdbx_strand_id
1 'polypeptide(L)'
;MFKNVAKMARCPLCGEEVSWRDKKVAEYACLYVCVRLIPYPEHLLAKHREYLEAAGKVAKPVFYSASVFTFMFITSILAVKLPIVVTLVFGISAASLWILGAFLRRSLLARFKTR
;
A
#
# COMPACT_ATOMS: atom_id res chain seq x y z
N MET A 1 8.13 -13.18 -30.70
CA MET A 1 7.00 -13.88 -30.04
C MET A 1 7.47 -14.33 -28.65
N PHE A 2 7.52 -13.40 -27.69
CA PHE A 2 8.01 -13.71 -26.34
C PHE A 2 6.93 -14.48 -25.59
N LYS A 3 7.14 -15.78 -25.37
CA LYS A 3 6.39 -16.56 -24.38
C LYS A 3 6.68 -15.93 -23.02
N ASN A 4 5.83 -14.98 -22.62
CA ASN A 4 5.75 -14.50 -21.26
C ASN A 4 5.34 -15.69 -20.39
N VAL A 5 6.31 -16.43 -19.88
CA VAL A 5 6.12 -17.33 -18.74
C VAL A 5 5.82 -16.41 -17.56
N ALA A 6 4.58 -15.95 -17.45
CA ALA A 6 4.09 -15.29 -16.27
C ALA A 6 4.36 -16.27 -15.13
N LYS A 7 5.33 -15.95 -14.26
CA LYS A 7 5.60 -16.76 -13.08
C LYS A 7 4.26 -16.87 -12.33
N MET A 8 3.67 -18.06 -12.36
CA MET A 8 2.45 -18.38 -11.62
C MET A 8 2.79 -18.22 -10.14
N ALA A 9 1.96 -17.51 -9.41
CA ALA A 9 2.09 -17.34 -7.97
C ALA A 9 0.74 -17.62 -7.32
N ARG A 10 0.73 -17.93 -6.01
CA ARG A 10 -0.53 -18.13 -5.30
C ARG A 10 -1.07 -16.82 -4.75
N CYS A 11 -2.37 -16.61 -4.89
CA CYS A 11 -3.08 -15.49 -4.29
C CYS A 11 -2.96 -15.57 -2.75
N PRO A 12 -2.55 -14.49 -2.06
CA PRO A 12 -2.39 -14.52 -0.61
C PRO A 12 -3.72 -14.63 0.16
N LEU A 13 -4.85 -14.41 -0.52
CA LEU A 13 -6.19 -14.42 0.06
C LEU A 13 -6.86 -15.81 -0.07
N CYS A 14 -6.95 -16.36 -1.28
CA CYS A 14 -7.66 -17.62 -1.58
C CYS A 14 -6.76 -18.80 -1.96
N GLY A 15 -5.45 -18.58 -2.17
CA GLY A 15 -4.51 -19.65 -2.53
C GLY A 15 -4.52 -20.09 -4.00
N GLU A 16 -5.43 -19.58 -4.84
CA GLU A 16 -5.50 -19.88 -6.27
C GLU A 16 -4.26 -19.41 -7.05
N GLU A 17 -3.98 -20.05 -8.18
CA GLU A 17 -2.91 -19.63 -9.09
C GLU A 17 -3.30 -18.34 -9.82
N VAL A 18 -2.47 -17.32 -9.64
CA VAL A 18 -2.64 -15.98 -10.20
C VAL A 18 -1.33 -15.48 -10.79
N SER A 19 -1.41 -14.42 -11.60
CA SER A 19 -0.21 -13.77 -12.10
C SER A 19 0.63 -13.19 -10.95
N TRP A 20 1.94 -13.13 -11.14
CA TRP A 20 2.83 -12.47 -10.17
C TRP A 20 2.44 -11.00 -9.90
N ARG A 21 1.84 -10.33 -10.90
CA ARG A 21 1.29 -8.98 -10.78
C ARG A 21 0.10 -8.95 -9.82
N ASP A 22 -0.87 -9.83 -10.00
CA ASP A 22 -2.04 -9.92 -9.11
C ASP A 22 -1.63 -10.25 -7.68
N LYS A 23 -0.65 -11.15 -7.49
CA LYS A 23 -0.09 -11.40 -6.15
C LYS A 23 0.45 -10.12 -5.52
N LYS A 24 1.20 -9.30 -6.27
CA LYS A 24 1.73 -8.05 -5.74
C LYS A 24 0.66 -7.01 -5.47
N VAL A 25 -0.37 -6.93 -6.31
CA VAL A 25 -1.52 -6.06 -6.03
C VAL A 25 -2.27 -6.52 -4.79
N ALA A 26 -2.46 -7.84 -4.60
CA ALA A 26 -3.10 -8.38 -3.40
C ALA A 26 -2.29 -8.06 -2.15
N GLU A 27 -0.97 -8.30 -2.18
CA GLU A 27 -0.06 -8.01 -1.07
C GLU A 27 -0.02 -6.51 -0.73
N TYR A 28 -0.14 -5.63 -1.73
CA TYR A 28 0.00 -4.17 -1.59
C TYR A 28 -1.29 -3.45 -2.02
N ALA A 29 -2.46 -3.97 -1.66
CA ALA A 29 -3.74 -3.39 -2.07
C ALA A 29 -3.90 -1.94 -1.62
N CYS A 30 -3.41 -1.61 -0.43
CA CYS A 30 -3.36 -0.23 0.09
C CYS A 30 -2.57 0.71 -0.82
N LEU A 31 -1.49 0.24 -1.44
CA LEU A 31 -0.71 1.05 -2.38
C LEU A 31 -1.44 1.17 -3.71
N TYR A 32 -2.02 0.08 -4.21
CA TYR A 32 -2.76 0.05 -5.47
C TYR A 32 -3.98 1.01 -5.48
N VAL A 33 -4.73 1.06 -4.38
CA VAL A 33 -5.90 1.96 -4.26
C VAL A 33 -5.52 3.44 -4.19
N CYS A 34 -4.30 3.75 -3.73
CA CYS A 34 -3.77 5.12 -3.64
C CYS A 34 -3.04 5.53 -4.93
N VAL A 35 -2.25 4.62 -5.50
CA VAL A 35 -1.47 4.81 -6.71
C VAL A 35 -1.72 3.59 -7.59
N ARG A 36 -2.54 3.76 -8.65
CA ARG A 36 -2.92 2.71 -9.60
C ARG A 36 -1.76 2.30 -10.51
N LEU A 37 -0.64 1.89 -9.91
CA LEU A 37 0.64 1.56 -10.56
C LEU A 37 0.55 0.33 -11.47
N ILE A 38 -0.44 -0.54 -11.25
CA ILE A 38 -0.61 -1.78 -12.00
C ILE A 38 -1.97 -1.71 -12.71
N PRO A 39 -2.04 -1.83 -14.04
CA PRO A 39 -3.33 -1.84 -14.73
C PRO A 39 -4.08 -3.15 -14.40
N TYR A 40 -5.31 -3.00 -13.90
CA TYR A 40 -6.37 -4.01 -13.80
C TYR A 40 -6.00 -5.35 -13.13
N PRO A 41 -6.14 -5.49 -11.80
CA PRO A 41 -6.00 -6.77 -11.11
C PRO A 41 -7.28 -7.60 -11.26
N GLU A 42 -7.42 -8.27 -12.41
CA GLU A 42 -8.63 -9.01 -12.81
C GLU A 42 -9.11 -9.99 -11.73
N HIS A 43 -8.19 -10.78 -11.16
CA HIS A 43 -8.52 -11.76 -10.12
C HIS A 43 -9.05 -11.10 -8.84
N LEU A 44 -8.41 -10.02 -8.37
CA LEU A 44 -8.86 -9.31 -7.16
C LEU A 44 -10.20 -8.62 -7.38
N LEU A 45 -10.42 -8.03 -8.55
CA LEU A 45 -11.69 -7.36 -8.86
C LEU A 45 -12.83 -8.38 -9.01
N ALA A 46 -12.55 -9.56 -9.56
CA ALA A 46 -13.54 -10.61 -9.74
C ALA A 46 -13.90 -11.34 -8.43
N LYS A 47 -12.92 -11.70 -7.60
CA LYS A 47 -13.12 -12.57 -6.41
C LYS A 47 -12.99 -11.87 -5.06
N HIS A 48 -12.30 -10.73 -4.99
CA HIS A 48 -11.94 -10.09 -3.72
C HIS A 48 -12.23 -8.57 -3.73
N ARG A 49 -13.35 -8.17 -4.36
CA ARG A 49 -13.75 -6.76 -4.45
C ARG A 49 -13.91 -6.11 -3.09
N GLU A 50 -14.50 -6.81 -2.12
CA GLU A 50 -14.69 -6.32 -0.75
C GLU A 50 -13.35 -5.99 -0.06
N TYR A 51 -12.31 -6.77 -0.33
CA TYR A 51 -10.97 -6.51 0.19
C TYR A 51 -10.38 -5.22 -0.39
N LEU A 52 -10.56 -4.95 -1.69
CA LEU A 52 -10.13 -3.70 -2.31
C LEU A 52 -10.89 -2.49 -1.78
N GLU A 53 -12.20 -2.62 -1.55
CA GLU A 53 -13.02 -1.55 -0.98
C GLU A 53 -12.62 -1.25 0.48
N ALA A 54 -12.37 -2.30 1.28
CA ALA A 54 -11.87 -2.16 2.64
C ALA A 54 -10.48 -1.51 2.69
N ALA A 55 -9.57 -1.94 1.80
CA ALA A 55 -8.25 -1.32 1.65
C ALA A 55 -8.38 0.16 1.25
N GLY A 56 -9.30 0.50 0.34
CA GLY A 56 -9.53 1.87 -0.10
C GLY A 56 -9.97 2.84 1.00
N LYS A 57 -10.82 2.38 1.93
CA LYS A 57 -11.30 3.22 3.05
C LYS A 57 -10.19 3.55 4.05
N VAL A 58 -9.32 2.58 4.33
CA VAL A 58 -8.29 2.69 5.37
C VAL A 58 -6.99 3.29 4.81
N ALA A 59 -6.59 2.90 3.60
CA ALA A 59 -5.28 3.25 3.05
C ALA A 59 -5.15 4.73 2.66
N LYS A 60 -6.22 5.35 2.10
CA LYS A 60 -6.20 6.74 1.64
C LYS A 60 -5.80 7.74 2.73
N PRO A 61 -6.47 7.81 3.90
CA PRO A 61 -6.12 8.80 4.91
C PRO A 61 -4.69 8.60 5.42
N VAL A 62 -4.26 7.34 5.61
CA VAL A 62 -2.92 7.03 6.11
C VAL A 62 -1.83 7.39 5.08
N PHE A 63 -2.02 7.01 3.82
CA PHE A 63 -1.05 7.22 2.76
C PHE A 63 -0.84 8.71 2.44
N TYR A 64 -1.93 9.47 2.29
CA TYR A 64 -1.84 10.90 1.99
C TYR A 64 -1.28 11.69 3.17
N SER A 65 -1.69 11.36 4.40
CA SER A 65 -1.10 11.98 5.59
C SER A 65 0.40 11.68 5.68
N ALA A 66 0.81 10.42 5.50
CA ALA A 66 2.22 10.04 5.54
C ALA A 66 3.04 10.78 4.46
N SER A 67 2.47 10.92 3.26
CA SER A 67 3.11 11.63 2.14
C SER A 67 3.27 13.12 2.42
N VAL A 68 2.24 13.78 2.99
CA VAL A 68 2.30 15.20 3.39
C VAL A 68 3.35 15.42 4.47
N PHE A 69 3.36 14.63 5.54
CA PHE A 69 4.37 14.76 6.60
C PHE A 69 5.79 14.46 6.09
N THR A 70 5.94 13.49 5.17
CA THR A 70 7.23 13.20 4.53
C THR A 70 7.69 14.38 3.68
N PHE A 71 6.79 15.00 2.92
CA PHE A 71 7.10 16.19 2.12
C PHE A 71 7.46 17.40 3.00
N MET A 72 6.71 17.64 4.09
CA MET A 72 7.03 18.69 5.06
C MET A 72 8.38 18.46 5.74
N PHE A 73 8.71 17.21 6.08
CA PHE A 73 10.02 16.86 6.60
C PHE A 73 11.15 17.16 5.61
N ILE A 74 11.02 16.72 4.35
CA ILE A 74 12.04 16.95 3.32
C ILE A 74 12.22 18.45 3.05
N THR A 75 11.12 19.21 2.91
CA THR A 75 11.18 20.66 2.67
C THR A 75 11.75 21.44 3.86
N SER A 76 11.48 20.98 5.10
CA SER A 76 12.06 21.59 6.31
C SER A 76 13.57 21.47 6.37
N ILE A 77 14.13 20.36 5.87
CA ILE A 77 15.58 20.10 5.80
C ILE A 77 16.21 20.86 4.63
N LEU A 78 15.60 20.78 3.45
CA LEU A 78 16.24 21.23 2.21
C LEU A 78 16.04 22.72 1.91
N ALA A 79 14.89 23.29 2.27
CA ALA A 79 14.49 24.63 1.81
C ALA A 79 14.36 25.65 2.94
N VAL A 80 13.63 25.29 4.01
CA VAL A 80 13.12 26.29 4.97
C VAL A 80 13.99 26.43 6.22
N LYS A 81 14.91 25.49 6.50
CA LYS A 81 15.78 25.45 7.69
C LYS A 81 14.99 25.71 8.99
N LEU A 82 13.88 25.00 9.15
CA LEU A 82 13.04 25.11 10.34
C LEU A 82 13.79 24.67 11.61
N PRO A 83 13.34 25.09 12.81
CA PRO A 83 13.90 24.62 14.07
C PRO A 83 13.93 23.09 14.12
N ILE A 84 15.02 22.53 14.64
CA ILE A 84 15.26 21.08 14.63
C ILE A 84 14.10 20.29 15.26
N VAL A 85 13.46 20.85 16.29
CA VAL A 85 12.29 20.25 16.96
C VAL A 85 11.12 20.09 15.99
N VAL A 86 10.83 21.10 15.16
CA VAL A 86 9.71 21.06 14.19
C VAL A 86 10.00 20.03 13.09
N THR A 87 11.24 20.01 12.59
CA THR A 87 11.71 19.02 11.62
C THR A 87 11.57 17.60 12.19
N LEU A 88 11.97 17.37 13.44
CA LEU A 88 11.83 16.07 14.09
C LEU A 88 10.36 15.65 14.26
N VAL A 89 9.46 16.58 14.60
CA VAL A 89 8.02 16.28 14.68
C VAL A 89 7.50 15.78 13.34
N PHE A 90 7.81 16.45 12.23
CA PHE A 90 7.39 15.98 10.90
C PHE A 90 7.98 14.60 10.55
N GLY A 91 9.25 14.37 10.87
CA GLY A 91 9.91 13.08 10.64
C GLY A 91 9.28 11.94 11.44
N ILE A 92 9.01 12.16 12.74
CA ILE A 92 8.38 11.18 13.62
C ILE A 92 6.94 10.91 13.16
N SER A 93 6.15 11.95 12.88
CA SER A 93 4.78 11.79 12.39
C SER A 93 4.72 11.01 11.08
N ALA A 94 5.63 11.29 10.14
CA ALA A 94 5.75 10.52 8.90
C ALA A 94 6.07 9.05 9.18
N ALA A 95 7.08 8.78 10.01
CA ALA A 95 7.49 7.43 10.36
C ALA A 95 6.35 6.64 11.05
N SER A 96 5.65 7.24 12.01
CA SER A 96 4.51 6.63 12.69
C SER A 96 3.38 6.25 11.73
N LEU A 97 3.06 7.12 10.76
CA LEU A 97 2.01 6.85 9.76
C LEU A 97 2.42 5.73 8.79
N TRP A 98 3.69 5.67 8.38
CA TRP A 98 4.20 4.57 7.56
C TRP A 98 4.17 3.23 8.29
N ILE A 99 4.55 3.21 9.58
CA ILE A 99 4.47 2.02 10.43
C ILE A 99 3.01 1.58 10.59
N LEU A 100 2.11 2.53 10.86
CA LEU A 100 0.68 2.26 10.97
C LEU A 100 0.11 1.69 9.67
N GLY A 101 0.48 2.26 8.51
CA GLY A 101 0.10 1.75 7.21
C GLY A 101 0.59 0.32 6.96
N ALA A 102 1.82 -0.01 7.37
CA ALA A 102 2.35 -1.36 7.28
C ALA A 102 1.61 -2.34 8.20
N PHE A 103 1.23 -1.92 9.40
CA PHE A 103 0.43 -2.72 10.33
C PHE A 103 -0.98 -2.97 9.78
N LEU A 104 -1.66 -1.92 9.31
CA LEU A 104 -3.00 -2.01 8.72
C LEU A 104 -3.04 -2.88 7.46
N ARG A 105 -1.99 -2.85 6.65
CA ARG A 105 -1.82 -3.78 5.53
C ARG A 105 -1.80 -5.23 6.01
N ARG A 106 -1.00 -5.55 7.04
CA ARG A 106 -0.91 -6.91 7.60
C ARG A 106 -2.23 -7.36 8.21
N SER A 107 -2.92 -6.47 8.93
CA SER A 107 -4.22 -6.79 9.54
C SER A 107 -5.32 -7.00 8.49
N LEU A 108 -5.36 -6.20 7.43
CA LEU A 108 -6.30 -6.38 6.31
C LEU A 108 -6.07 -7.71 5.59
N LEU A 109 -4.81 -8.06 5.29
CA LEU A 109 -4.47 -9.36 4.70
C LEU A 109 -4.90 -10.51 5.61
N ALA A 110 -4.62 -10.43 6.91
CA ALA A 110 -5.00 -11.47 7.85
C ALA A 110 -6.53 -11.61 7.97
N ARG A 111 -7.27 -10.51 7.93
CA ARG A 111 -8.74 -10.49 8.04
C ARG A 111 -9.43 -11.12 6.84
N PHE A 112 -8.91 -10.90 5.63
CA PHE A 112 -9.53 -11.36 4.39
C PHE A 112 -8.90 -12.62 3.81
N LYS A 113 -7.88 -13.18 4.46
CA LYS A 113 -7.34 -14.48 4.10
C LYS A 113 -8.36 -15.56 4.47
N THR A 114 -9.06 -16.07 3.46
CA THR A 114 -9.93 -17.25 3.59
C THR A 114 -9.07 -18.42 4.04
N ARG A 115 -9.50 -19.08 5.12
CA ARG A 115 -8.82 -20.25 5.69
C ARG A 115 -9.09 -21.48 4.84
#